data_AF-A0A7C1ULW6-F1
#
_entry.id   AF-A0A7C1ULW6-F1
#
_cell.length_a   1.000
_cell.length_b   1.000
_cell.length_c   1.000
_cell.angle_alpha   90.00
_cell.angle_beta   90.00
_cell.angle_gamma   90.00
#
_symmetry.space_group_name_H-M   'P 1'
#
loop_
_entity.id
_entity.type
_entity.pdbx_description
1 polymer ?
#
loop_
_entity_poly.entity_id
_entity_poly.type
_entity_poly.pdbx_seq_one_letter_code
_entity_poly.pdbx_strand_id
1 'polypeptide(L)'
;MSRKGGNFLPTQYSLEIAESISKVLDSEFCKEETELLSKELHERYFDNISRIVTEDTASLTFYSHSMRSLSAFAGKDFVQFDQQIDFWLFTFCHLVTVIACKVIDDDEFEELIKLICDNLNIIRNPYLHEQNREQFKPHLFRHSDCLELSHAMSRAMIIFIISHEIAHISLGHSEIEHSKELEFEADELACKFYLKIIEQKYNAGMIFIHEKLLFSPVILMRFFEIFEMYRFKENDKMPLRITHPSPGERSQAIRKLLEGSSNTGAEYILKGFEVALTDIIKFKELPEVN
;
A
#
# COMPACT_ATOMS: atom_id res chain seq x y z
N MET A 1 -20.38 -4.49 18.32
CA MET A 1 -20.60 -5.86 17.81
C MET A 1 -19.54 -6.14 16.76
N SER A 2 -18.46 -6.85 17.11
CA SER A 2 -17.41 -7.21 16.15
C SER A 2 -17.97 -8.24 15.16
N ARG A 3 -18.20 -7.86 13.91
CA ARG A 3 -18.23 -8.86 12.85
C ARG A 3 -16.83 -9.49 12.86
N LYS A 4 -16.71 -10.74 13.34
CA LYS A 4 -15.46 -11.48 13.20
C LYS A 4 -15.20 -11.60 11.70
N GLY A 5 -14.30 -10.77 11.16
CA GLY A 5 -13.77 -10.97 9.82
C GLY A 5 -13.11 -12.34 9.76
N GLY A 6 -13.15 -12.99 8.60
CA GLY A 6 -12.33 -14.18 8.36
C GLY A 6 -10.90 -13.75 7.99
N ASN A 7 -9.94 -14.65 8.07
CA ASN A 7 -8.62 -14.42 7.46
C ASN A 7 -8.64 -14.96 6.03
N PHE A 8 -7.94 -14.28 5.11
CA PHE A 8 -7.61 -14.89 3.83
C PHE A 8 -6.60 -16.01 4.10
N LEU A 9 -6.97 -17.23 3.75
CA LEU A 9 -6.11 -18.40 3.89
C LEU A 9 -5.57 -18.78 2.52
N PRO A 10 -4.30 -19.22 2.44
CA PRO A 10 -3.75 -19.73 1.19
C PRO A 10 -4.58 -20.94 0.74
N THR A 11 -5.03 -20.89 -0.50
CA THR A 11 -5.61 -22.05 -1.19
C THR A 11 -4.50 -22.85 -1.89
N GLN A 12 -4.77 -24.11 -2.20
CA GLN A 12 -3.86 -24.91 -3.03
C GLN A 12 -3.56 -24.22 -4.37
N TYR A 13 -4.59 -23.60 -4.98
CA TYR A 13 -4.43 -22.84 -6.21
C TYR A 13 -3.53 -21.60 -6.06
N SER A 14 -3.65 -20.83 -4.97
CA SER A 14 -2.76 -19.68 -4.75
C SER A 14 -1.31 -20.10 -4.48
N LEU A 15 -1.09 -21.26 -3.85
CA LEU A 15 0.25 -21.81 -3.66
C LEU A 15 0.87 -22.28 -4.99
N GLU A 16 0.08 -22.86 -5.88
CA GLU A 16 0.53 -23.23 -7.24
C GLU A 16 0.88 -22.00 -8.08
N ILE A 17 0.14 -20.89 -7.92
CA ILE A 17 0.48 -19.61 -8.54
C ILE A 17 1.81 -19.09 -7.98
N ALA A 18 2.00 -19.09 -6.66
CA ALA A 18 3.24 -18.65 -6.04
C ALA A 18 4.45 -19.49 -6.51
N GLU A 19 4.29 -20.81 -6.60
CA GLU A 19 5.30 -21.70 -7.16
C GLU A 19 5.60 -21.36 -8.63
N SER A 20 4.57 -21.09 -9.44
CA SER A 20 4.74 -20.70 -10.84
C SER A 20 5.50 -19.38 -10.98
N ILE A 21 5.21 -18.41 -10.11
CA ILE A 21 5.93 -17.12 -10.06
C ILE A 21 7.39 -17.34 -9.68
N SER A 22 7.68 -18.17 -8.66
CA SER A 22 9.05 -18.44 -8.23
C SER A 22 9.93 -19.01 -9.35
N LYS A 23 9.36 -19.91 -10.17
CA LYS A 23 10.05 -20.49 -11.33
C LYS A 23 10.38 -19.45 -12.39
N VAL A 24 9.51 -18.46 -12.58
CA VAL A 24 9.75 -17.36 -13.53
C VAL A 24 10.81 -16.39 -13.01
N LEU A 25 10.86 -16.18 -11.69
CA LEU A 25 11.83 -15.31 -11.02
C LEU A 25 13.17 -15.98 -10.71
N ASP A 26 13.34 -17.27 -11.05
CA ASP A 26 14.50 -18.08 -10.66
C ASP A 26 14.77 -18.03 -9.14
N SER A 27 13.71 -18.11 -8.34
CA SER A 27 13.77 -18.06 -6.87
C SER A 27 13.39 -19.39 -6.23
N GLU A 28 13.96 -19.65 -5.05
CA GLU A 28 13.59 -20.83 -4.26
C GLU A 28 12.15 -20.71 -3.75
N PHE A 29 11.41 -21.81 -3.80
CA PHE A 29 10.05 -21.90 -3.28
C PHE A 29 9.94 -23.04 -2.27
N CYS A 30 9.53 -22.67 -1.06
CA CYS A 30 9.16 -23.60 0.00
C CYS A 30 7.66 -23.47 0.27
N LYS A 31 6.91 -24.54 0.01
CA LYS A 31 5.45 -24.52 0.13
C LYS A 31 5.02 -24.29 1.58
N GLU A 32 5.62 -25.01 2.51
CA GLU A 32 5.31 -24.96 3.94
C GLU A 32 5.62 -23.57 4.51
N GLU A 33 6.76 -22.98 4.12
CA GLU A 33 7.13 -21.63 4.54
C GLU A 33 6.19 -20.59 3.94
N THR A 34 5.90 -20.68 2.65
CA THR A 34 4.94 -19.77 1.98
C THR A 34 3.57 -19.84 2.64
N GLU A 35 3.09 -21.04 2.96
CA GLU A 35 1.81 -21.24 3.64
C GLU A 35 1.81 -20.60 5.03
N LEU A 36 2.87 -20.83 5.82
CA LEU A 36 3.00 -20.23 7.15
C LEU A 36 3.08 -18.70 7.08
N LEU A 37 3.93 -18.16 6.22
CA LEU A 37 4.09 -16.72 6.05
C LEU A 37 2.80 -16.05 5.60
N SER A 38 2.05 -16.67 4.69
CA SER A 38 0.77 -16.09 4.22
C SER A 38 -0.29 -15.97 5.31
N LYS A 39 -0.22 -16.77 6.39
CA LYS A 39 -1.18 -16.74 7.50
C LYS A 39 -0.86 -15.68 8.54
N GLU A 40 0.39 -15.24 8.61
CA GLU A 40 0.92 -14.38 9.68
C GLU A 40 1.66 -13.16 9.13
N LEU A 41 1.50 -12.84 7.85
CA LEU A 41 2.34 -11.87 7.15
C LEU A 41 2.25 -10.48 7.81
N HIS A 42 1.02 -9.99 8.02
CA HIS A 42 0.78 -8.65 8.55
C HIS A 42 1.12 -8.59 10.05
N GLU A 43 0.86 -9.66 10.79
CA GLU A 43 1.26 -9.80 12.19
C GLU A 43 2.79 -9.70 12.31
N ARG A 44 3.54 -10.41 11.45
CA ARG A 44 5.00 -10.33 11.41
C ARG A 44 5.50 -8.96 10.98
N TYR A 45 4.79 -8.25 10.09
CA TYR A 45 5.10 -6.86 9.79
C TYR A 45 4.92 -5.98 11.02
N PHE A 46 3.77 -6.06 11.69
CA PHE A 46 3.48 -5.30 12.89
C PHE A 46 4.50 -5.55 14.01
N ASP A 47 4.85 -6.82 14.29
CA ASP A 47 5.81 -7.18 15.33
C ASP A 47 7.20 -6.61 15.03
N ASN A 48 7.66 -6.73 13.79
CA ASN A 48 8.95 -6.19 13.38
C ASN A 48 8.98 -4.65 13.43
N ILE A 49 7.89 -3.98 13.03
CA ILE A 49 7.77 -2.51 13.07
C ILE A 49 7.82 -2.08 14.53
N SER A 50 6.94 -2.63 15.36
CA SER A 50 6.80 -2.28 16.77
C SER A 50 8.12 -2.45 17.51
N ARG A 51 8.87 -3.53 17.26
CA ARG A 51 10.21 -3.77 17.85
C ARG A 51 11.23 -2.70 17.48
N ILE A 52 11.14 -2.12 16.29
CA ILE A 52 12.09 -1.08 15.81
C ILE A 52 11.67 0.31 16.30
N VAL A 53 10.37 0.58 16.37
CA VAL A 53 9.86 1.96 16.48
C VAL A 53 9.29 2.31 17.85
N THR A 54 8.90 1.32 18.65
CA THR A 54 8.33 1.50 20.00
C THR A 54 9.22 0.86 21.07
N GLU A 55 9.32 1.50 22.23
CA GLU A 55 10.02 0.95 23.40
C GLU A 55 9.12 0.02 24.24
N ASP A 56 7.80 0.09 24.06
CA ASP A 56 6.79 -0.65 24.82
C ASP A 56 5.80 -1.40 23.90
N THR A 57 6.31 -2.39 23.17
CA THR A 57 5.50 -3.24 22.28
C THR A 57 4.50 -4.11 23.04
N ALA A 58 4.70 -4.34 24.33
CA ALA A 58 3.95 -5.33 25.12
C ALA A 58 2.49 -4.91 25.36
N SER A 59 2.16 -3.64 25.13
CA SER A 59 0.82 -3.09 25.34
C SER A 59 -0.05 -3.01 24.09
N LEU A 60 0.52 -3.16 22.88
CA LEU A 60 -0.23 -3.02 21.64
C LEU A 60 -0.72 -4.37 21.10
N THR A 61 -1.99 -4.41 20.70
CA THR A 61 -2.58 -5.58 20.03
C THR A 61 -2.77 -5.32 18.53
N PHE A 62 -2.45 -6.29 17.68
CA PHE A 62 -2.68 -6.18 16.24
C PHE A 62 -3.74 -7.17 15.76
N TYR A 63 -4.66 -6.69 14.94
CA TYR A 63 -5.73 -7.48 14.34
C TYR A 63 -5.68 -7.36 12.82
N SER A 64 -5.30 -8.44 12.12
CA SER A 64 -5.33 -8.52 10.66
C SER A 64 -6.43 -9.47 10.21
N HIS A 65 -7.47 -8.93 9.56
CA HIS A 65 -8.62 -9.72 9.09
C HIS A 65 -9.13 -9.21 7.74
N SER A 66 -9.85 -10.05 7.00
CA SER A 66 -10.65 -9.63 5.85
C SER A 66 -11.92 -8.93 6.33
N MET A 67 -11.89 -7.60 6.32
CA MET A 67 -13.00 -6.78 6.82
C MET A 67 -13.89 -6.26 5.70
N ARG A 68 -13.39 -6.26 4.46
CA ARG A 68 -14.09 -5.74 3.29
C ARG A 68 -14.38 -4.25 3.45
N SER A 69 -13.46 -3.51 4.05
CA SER A 69 -13.54 -2.06 4.23
C SER A 69 -12.37 -1.33 3.59
N LEU A 70 -11.28 -2.04 3.24
CA LEU A 70 -10.06 -1.47 2.67
C LEU A 70 -9.51 -0.33 3.54
N SER A 71 -9.47 -0.56 4.85
CA SER A 71 -9.09 0.41 5.87
C SER A 71 -8.12 -0.17 6.89
N ALA A 72 -7.17 0.64 7.34
CA ALA A 72 -6.47 0.44 8.59
C ALA A 72 -6.94 1.51 9.58
N PHE A 73 -6.96 1.22 10.87
CA PHE A 73 -7.22 2.22 11.90
C PHE A 73 -6.63 1.82 13.26
N ALA A 74 -6.28 2.83 14.05
CA ALA A 74 -5.89 2.72 15.44
C ALA A 74 -7.08 2.85 16.40
N GLY A 75 -7.12 1.96 17.39
CA GLY A 75 -7.88 2.13 18.63
C GLY A 75 -6.96 2.57 19.78
N LYS A 76 -7.46 2.50 21.02
CA LYS A 76 -6.70 2.94 22.21
C LYS A 76 -5.38 2.19 22.41
N ASP A 77 -5.41 0.89 22.18
CA ASP A 77 -4.33 -0.06 22.47
C ASP A 77 -4.21 -1.12 21.37
N PHE A 78 -4.80 -0.86 20.20
CA PHE A 78 -4.77 -1.80 19.09
C PHE A 78 -4.68 -1.13 17.73
N VAL A 79 -4.08 -1.84 16.77
CA VAL A 79 -4.12 -1.51 15.35
C VAL A 79 -4.93 -2.58 14.64
N GLN A 80 -5.86 -2.17 13.79
CA GLN A 80 -6.67 -3.05 12.97
C GLN A 80 -6.37 -2.81 11.49
N PHE A 81 -6.07 -3.88 10.74
CA PHE A 81 -5.64 -3.83 9.35
C PHE A 81 -6.52 -4.74 8.48
N ASP A 82 -7.08 -4.19 7.39
CA ASP A 82 -7.81 -5.01 6.41
C ASP A 82 -6.82 -5.67 5.45
N GLN A 83 -6.75 -7.01 5.48
CA GLN A 83 -5.90 -7.79 4.58
C GLN A 83 -6.20 -7.50 3.10
N GLN A 84 -7.40 -7.04 2.77
CA GLN A 84 -7.75 -6.67 1.39
C GLN A 84 -6.97 -5.45 0.87
N ILE A 85 -6.46 -4.58 1.76
CA ILE A 85 -5.59 -3.45 1.40
C ILE A 85 -4.33 -3.95 0.70
N ASP A 86 -3.76 -5.04 1.18
CA ASP A 86 -2.53 -5.61 0.61
C ASP A 86 -2.74 -5.99 -0.86
N PHE A 87 -3.78 -6.77 -1.15
CA PHE A 87 -4.13 -7.14 -2.53
C PHE A 87 -4.40 -5.91 -3.41
N TRP A 88 -5.16 -4.93 -2.88
CA TRP A 88 -5.49 -3.71 -3.61
C TRP A 88 -4.24 -2.89 -3.95
N LEU A 89 -3.36 -2.69 -2.96
CA LEU A 89 -2.09 -1.97 -3.13
C LEU A 89 -1.14 -2.69 -4.06
N PHE A 90 -0.99 -4.01 -3.90
CA PHE A 90 -0.11 -4.81 -4.74
C PHE A 90 -0.54 -4.76 -6.21
N THR A 91 -1.82 -4.97 -6.49
CA THR A 91 -2.37 -4.91 -7.85
C THR A 91 -2.13 -3.53 -8.46
N PHE A 92 -2.45 -2.46 -7.72
CA PHE A 92 -2.25 -1.09 -8.19
C PHE A 92 -0.77 -0.77 -8.41
N CYS A 93 0.11 -1.13 -7.45
CA CYS A 93 1.56 -0.99 -7.57
C CYS A 93 2.09 -1.69 -8.81
N HIS A 94 1.67 -2.93 -9.06
CA HIS A 94 2.16 -3.71 -10.19
C HIS A 94 1.76 -3.07 -11.52
N LEU A 95 0.48 -2.73 -11.71
CA LEU A 95 0.00 -2.10 -12.93
C LEU A 95 0.71 -0.76 -13.21
N VAL A 96 0.86 0.08 -12.17
CA VAL A 96 1.59 1.35 -12.30
C VAL A 96 3.08 1.13 -12.57
N THR A 97 3.69 0.10 -11.98
CA THR A 97 5.11 -0.25 -12.24
C THR A 97 5.32 -0.64 -13.70
N VAL A 98 4.39 -1.42 -14.29
CA VAL A 98 4.44 -1.76 -15.72
C VAL A 98 4.42 -0.49 -16.56
N ILE A 99 3.46 0.40 -16.31
CA ILE A 99 3.36 1.69 -17.04
C ILE A 99 4.64 2.53 -16.85
N ALA A 100 5.22 2.56 -15.65
CA ALA A 100 6.40 3.38 -15.35
C ALA A 100 7.70 2.83 -15.94
N CYS A 101 7.81 1.51 -16.13
CA CYS A 101 9.08 0.85 -16.43
C CYS A 101 9.15 0.18 -17.81
N LYS A 102 8.01 0.01 -18.49
CA LYS A 102 7.93 -0.73 -19.76
C LYS A 102 7.58 0.19 -20.92
N VAL A 103 8.05 -0.20 -22.10
CA VAL A 103 7.51 0.30 -23.36
C VAL A 103 6.30 -0.59 -23.68
N ILE A 104 5.12 -0.03 -23.56
CA ILE A 104 3.83 -0.67 -23.86
C ILE A 104 3.17 0.06 -25.02
N ASP A 105 2.38 -0.67 -25.81
CA ASP A 105 1.56 -0.07 -26.86
C ASP A 105 0.23 0.47 -26.31
N ASP A 106 -0.50 1.20 -27.15
CA ASP A 106 -1.76 1.84 -26.76
C ASP A 106 -2.80 0.80 -26.31
N ASP A 107 -2.88 -0.35 -26.99
CA ASP A 107 -3.83 -1.43 -26.67
C ASP A 107 -3.55 -2.00 -25.26
N GLU A 108 -2.28 -2.32 -24.96
CA GLU A 108 -1.90 -2.80 -23.62
C GLU A 108 -2.08 -1.71 -22.56
N PHE A 109 -1.81 -0.44 -22.89
CA PHE A 109 -2.07 0.66 -21.97
C PHE A 109 -3.56 0.76 -21.62
N GLU A 110 -4.46 0.68 -22.61
CA GLU A 110 -5.91 0.66 -22.37
C GLU A 110 -6.35 -0.51 -21.48
N GLU A 111 -5.79 -1.70 -21.70
CA GLU A 111 -6.04 -2.88 -20.86
C GLU A 111 -5.62 -2.65 -19.41
N LEU A 112 -4.40 -2.14 -19.18
CA LEU A 112 -3.88 -1.85 -17.85
C LEU A 112 -4.73 -0.78 -17.14
N ILE A 113 -5.13 0.26 -17.86
CA ILE A 113 -6.01 1.31 -17.33
C ILE A 113 -7.37 0.74 -16.92
N LYS A 114 -7.94 -0.19 -17.70
CA LYS A 114 -9.18 -0.86 -17.33
C LYS A 114 -9.03 -1.63 -16.02
N LEU A 115 -7.95 -2.40 -15.86
CA LEU A 115 -7.67 -3.13 -14.63
C LEU A 115 -7.45 -2.21 -13.42
N ILE A 116 -6.78 -1.07 -13.62
CA ILE A 116 -6.64 -0.03 -12.61
C ILE A 116 -8.02 0.46 -12.14
N CYS A 117 -8.93 0.77 -13.05
CA CYS A 117 -10.30 1.17 -12.70
C CYS A 117 -11.08 0.06 -12.00
N ASP A 118 -10.98 -1.18 -12.47
CA ASP A 118 -11.59 -2.33 -11.81
C ASP A 118 -11.03 -2.51 -10.38
N ASN A 119 -9.76 -2.18 -10.15
CA ASN A 119 -9.14 -2.21 -8.82
C ASN A 119 -9.63 -1.08 -7.92
N LEU A 120 -9.80 0.14 -8.46
CA LEU A 120 -10.43 1.25 -7.73
C LEU A 120 -11.87 0.94 -7.32
N ASN A 121 -12.60 0.18 -8.13
CA ASN A 121 -13.98 -0.23 -7.84
C ASN A 121 -14.11 -1.24 -6.69
N ILE A 122 -13.03 -1.92 -6.29
CA ILE A 122 -13.05 -2.83 -5.13
C ILE A 122 -13.42 -2.08 -3.84
N ILE A 123 -13.04 -0.80 -3.70
CA ILE A 123 -13.42 -0.01 -2.51
C ILE A 123 -14.94 0.20 -2.44
N ARG A 124 -15.62 0.31 -3.59
CA ARG A 124 -17.09 0.43 -3.65
C ARG A 124 -17.78 -0.91 -3.47
N ASN A 125 -17.20 -1.96 -4.05
CA ASN A 125 -17.69 -3.32 -3.95
C ASN A 125 -16.54 -4.28 -3.63
N PRO A 126 -16.27 -4.51 -2.33
CA PRO A 126 -15.17 -5.36 -1.90
C PRO A 126 -15.24 -6.78 -2.43
N TYR A 127 -16.41 -7.25 -2.88
CA TYR A 127 -16.56 -8.60 -3.44
C TYR A 127 -15.94 -8.76 -4.83
N LEU A 128 -15.56 -7.67 -5.50
CA LEU A 128 -14.93 -7.71 -6.83
C LEU A 128 -13.47 -8.19 -6.81
N HIS A 129 -12.82 -8.32 -5.64
CA HIS A 129 -11.41 -8.71 -5.55
C HIS A 129 -11.10 -10.05 -6.21
N GLU A 130 -11.98 -11.04 -6.07
CA GLU A 130 -11.80 -12.37 -6.69
C GLU A 130 -11.78 -12.27 -8.22
N GLN A 131 -12.75 -11.56 -8.79
CA GLN A 131 -12.81 -11.33 -10.24
C GLN A 131 -11.59 -10.55 -10.72
N ASN A 132 -11.22 -9.50 -10.01
CA ASN A 132 -10.07 -8.67 -10.35
C ASN A 132 -8.78 -9.49 -10.32
N ARG A 133 -8.58 -10.35 -9.32
CA ARG A 133 -7.43 -11.25 -9.24
C ARG A 133 -7.27 -12.11 -10.48
N GLU A 134 -8.36 -12.72 -10.96
CA GLU A 134 -8.30 -13.56 -12.18
C GLU A 134 -8.01 -12.73 -13.44
N GLN A 135 -8.53 -11.50 -13.53
CA GLN A 135 -8.26 -10.58 -14.65
C GLN A 135 -6.82 -10.01 -14.62
N PHE A 136 -6.27 -9.79 -13.43
CA PHE A 136 -4.92 -9.28 -13.21
C PHE A 136 -3.84 -10.33 -13.49
N LYS A 137 -4.13 -11.61 -13.22
CA LYS A 137 -3.18 -12.73 -13.31
C LYS A 137 -2.39 -12.79 -14.63
N PRO A 138 -2.98 -12.64 -15.84
CA PRO A 138 -2.21 -12.65 -17.08
C PRO A 138 -1.12 -11.56 -17.15
N HIS A 139 -1.41 -10.36 -16.64
CA HIS A 139 -0.46 -9.25 -16.62
C HIS A 139 0.65 -9.49 -15.60
N LEU A 140 0.33 -10.11 -14.46
CA LEU A 140 1.31 -10.51 -13.46
C LEU A 140 2.38 -11.45 -14.03
N PHE A 141 1.97 -12.42 -14.85
CA PHE A 141 2.91 -13.35 -15.50
C PHE A 141 3.66 -12.68 -16.65
N ARG A 142 2.96 -11.90 -17.49
CA ARG A 142 3.56 -11.19 -18.64
C ARG A 142 4.66 -10.23 -18.20
N HIS A 143 4.43 -9.51 -17.10
CA HIS A 143 5.35 -8.50 -16.55
C HIS A 143 5.95 -8.92 -15.22
N SER A 144 6.25 -10.21 -15.10
CA SER A 144 6.82 -10.80 -13.90
C SER A 144 8.16 -10.19 -13.49
N ASP A 145 8.94 -9.63 -14.41
CA ASP A 145 10.18 -8.93 -14.09
C ASP A 145 9.94 -7.59 -13.35
N CYS A 146 8.72 -7.05 -13.38
CA CYS A 146 8.32 -5.91 -12.54
C CYS A 146 7.94 -6.32 -11.10
N LEU A 147 7.88 -7.62 -10.78
CA LEU A 147 7.44 -8.11 -9.46
C LEU A 147 8.33 -7.63 -8.33
N GLU A 148 9.65 -7.64 -8.52
CA GLU A 148 10.59 -7.24 -7.46
C GLU A 148 10.32 -5.81 -6.99
N LEU A 149 10.20 -4.87 -7.92
CA LEU A 149 9.91 -3.48 -7.63
C LEU A 149 8.49 -3.28 -7.10
N SER A 150 7.48 -3.85 -7.78
CA SER A 150 6.07 -3.65 -7.41
C SER A 150 5.72 -4.24 -6.04
N HIS A 151 6.24 -5.43 -5.71
CA HIS A 151 6.05 -6.06 -4.40
C HIS A 151 6.82 -5.33 -3.29
N ALA A 152 8.07 -4.91 -3.55
CA ALA A 152 8.82 -4.15 -2.57
C ALA A 152 8.18 -2.78 -2.29
N MET A 153 7.64 -2.13 -3.33
CA MET A 153 6.87 -0.89 -3.24
C MET A 153 5.58 -1.07 -2.42
N SER A 154 4.76 -2.08 -2.73
CA SER A 154 3.52 -2.32 -2.00
C SER A 154 3.78 -2.64 -0.53
N ARG A 155 4.81 -3.45 -0.24
CA ARG A 155 5.26 -3.73 1.13
C ARG A 155 5.66 -2.46 1.86
N ALA A 156 6.45 -1.60 1.24
CA ALA A 156 6.88 -0.33 1.80
C ALA A 156 5.68 0.58 2.15
N MET A 157 4.67 0.62 1.29
CA MET A 157 3.41 1.34 1.57
C MET A 157 2.65 0.76 2.74
N ILE A 158 2.53 -0.57 2.84
CA ILE A 158 1.88 -1.25 3.98
C ILE A 158 2.61 -0.94 5.29
N ILE A 159 3.95 -0.99 5.28
CA ILE A 159 4.77 -0.64 6.45
C ILE A 159 4.50 0.80 6.89
N PHE A 160 4.40 1.73 5.95
CA PHE A 160 4.05 3.13 6.26
C PHE A 160 2.65 3.24 6.86
N ILE A 161 1.64 2.57 6.29
CA ILE A 161 0.28 2.54 6.83
C ILE A 161 0.27 2.03 8.27
N ILE A 162 0.92 0.90 8.54
CA ILE A 162 0.99 0.35 9.91
C ILE A 162 1.73 1.31 10.85
N SER A 163 2.83 1.94 10.37
CA SER A 163 3.57 2.94 11.15
C SER A 163 2.72 4.17 11.48
N HIS A 164 1.84 4.57 10.56
CA HIS A 164 0.89 5.68 10.76
C HIS A 164 -0.14 5.35 11.84
N GLU A 165 -0.70 4.13 11.84
CA GLU A 165 -1.61 3.72 12.91
C GLU A 165 -0.90 3.62 14.27
N ILE A 166 0.33 3.11 14.32
CA ILE A 166 1.14 3.10 15.55
C ILE A 166 1.43 4.54 16.02
N ALA A 167 1.65 5.48 15.09
CA ALA A 167 1.87 6.88 15.42
C ALA A 167 0.63 7.50 16.08
N HIS A 168 -0.59 7.23 15.59
CA HIS A 168 -1.82 7.66 16.24
C HIS A 168 -1.91 7.21 17.69
N ILE A 169 -1.56 5.95 17.98
CA ILE A 169 -1.56 5.42 19.35
C ILE A 169 -0.48 6.11 20.19
N SER A 170 0.74 6.22 19.65
CA SER A 170 1.89 6.80 20.34
C SER A 170 1.68 8.27 20.73
N LEU A 171 0.91 9.00 19.93
CA LEU A 171 0.57 10.41 20.17
C LEU A 171 -0.73 10.58 20.98
N GLY A 172 -1.43 9.49 21.32
CA GLY A 172 -2.69 9.55 22.07
C GLY A 172 -3.87 10.08 21.26
N HIS A 173 -3.82 9.99 19.92
CA HIS A 173 -4.88 10.49 19.03
C HIS A 173 -6.16 9.64 19.08
N SER A 174 -6.06 8.38 19.52
CA SER A 174 -7.16 7.40 19.53
C SER A 174 -8.38 7.79 20.38
N GLU A 175 -8.25 8.78 21.27
CA GLU A 175 -9.32 9.25 22.16
C GLU A 175 -9.80 10.68 21.82
N ILE A 176 -9.25 11.30 20.76
CA ILE A 176 -9.52 12.68 20.36
C ILE A 176 -10.37 12.67 19.08
N GLU A 177 -11.24 13.68 18.91
CA GLU A 177 -11.96 13.87 17.65
C GLU A 177 -10.96 14.17 16.51
N HIS A 178 -11.05 13.43 15.40
CA HIS A 178 -10.11 13.55 14.29
C HIS A 178 -10.06 14.98 13.72
N SER A 179 -8.85 15.50 13.54
CA SER A 179 -8.57 16.78 12.90
C SER A 179 -7.45 16.63 11.86
N LYS A 180 -7.31 17.63 10.99
CA LYS A 180 -6.26 17.66 9.97
C LYS A 180 -4.86 17.65 10.59
N GLU A 181 -4.70 18.37 11.69
CA GLU A 181 -3.45 18.51 12.43
C GLU A 181 -3.01 17.16 13.00
N LEU A 182 -3.94 16.38 13.58
CA LEU A 182 -3.64 15.05 14.11
C LEU A 182 -3.14 14.08 13.03
N GLU A 183 -3.68 14.16 11.81
CA GLU A 183 -3.21 13.36 10.67
C GLU A 183 -1.79 13.75 10.24
N PHE A 184 -1.47 15.05 10.20
CA PHE A 184 -0.11 15.52 9.88
C PHE A 184 0.91 15.16 10.96
N GLU A 185 0.53 15.24 12.24
CA GLU A 185 1.38 14.81 13.36
C GLU A 185 1.65 13.29 13.29
N ALA A 186 0.62 12.50 12.99
CA ALA A 186 0.77 11.06 12.77
C ALA A 186 1.66 10.75 11.55
N ASP A 187 1.50 11.48 10.43
CA ASP A 187 2.39 11.38 9.26
C ASP A 187 3.83 11.70 9.59
N GLU A 188 4.08 12.75 10.40
CA GLU A 188 5.42 13.13 10.81
C GLU A 188 6.11 12.02 11.60
N LEU A 189 5.42 11.47 12.60
CA LEU A 189 5.94 10.38 13.40
C LEU A 189 6.07 9.08 12.58
N ALA A 190 5.13 8.79 11.68
CA ALA A 190 5.21 7.66 10.75
C ALA A 190 6.43 7.77 9.83
N CYS A 191 6.76 8.97 9.32
CA CYS A 191 7.98 9.19 8.53
C CYS A 191 9.24 8.89 9.36
N LYS A 192 9.28 9.32 10.63
CA LYS A 192 10.40 8.99 11.54
C LYS A 192 10.54 7.49 11.76
N PHE A 193 9.43 6.78 11.95
CA PHE A 193 9.41 5.32 12.07
C PHE A 193 9.89 4.64 10.78
N TYR A 194 9.39 5.09 9.64
CA TYR A 194 9.74 4.58 8.32
C TYR A 194 11.24 4.74 8.02
N LEU A 195 11.82 5.91 8.34
CA LEU A 195 13.26 6.15 8.22
C LEU A 195 14.09 5.22 9.12
N LYS A 196 13.69 5.05 10.40
CA LYS A 196 14.35 4.10 11.31
C LYS A 196 14.36 2.68 10.77
N ILE A 197 13.28 2.24 10.10
CA ILE A 197 13.20 0.91 9.48
C ILE A 197 14.17 0.80 8.29
N ILE A 198 14.25 1.82 7.43
CA ILE A 198 15.22 1.86 6.33
C ILE A 198 16.67 1.75 6.87
N GLU A 199 16.97 2.46 7.96
CA GLU A 199 18.29 2.43 8.61
C GLU A 199 18.69 1.05 9.13
N GLN A 200 17.73 0.19 9.49
CA GLN A 200 18.03 -1.19 9.91
C GLN A 200 18.58 -2.06 8.78
N LYS A 201 18.38 -1.68 7.51
CA LYS A 201 18.78 -2.49 6.34
C LYS A 201 18.31 -3.94 6.51
N TYR A 202 19.18 -4.92 6.28
CA TYR A 202 18.84 -6.34 6.38
C TYR A 202 18.40 -6.80 7.78
N ASN A 203 18.68 -6.04 8.84
CA ASN A 203 18.24 -6.37 10.20
C ASN A 203 16.73 -6.14 10.41
N ALA A 204 16.06 -5.45 9.48
CA ALA A 204 14.62 -5.27 9.46
C ALA A 204 13.84 -6.57 9.19
N GLY A 205 14.50 -7.64 8.74
CA GLY A 205 13.84 -8.91 8.42
C GLY A 205 12.78 -8.73 7.33
N MET A 206 11.56 -9.15 7.61
CA MET A 206 10.47 -9.12 6.62
C MET A 206 10.01 -7.72 6.24
N ILE A 207 10.30 -6.70 7.06
CA ILE A 207 9.94 -5.30 6.77
C ILE A 207 11.09 -4.51 6.14
N PHE A 208 12.08 -5.19 5.57
CA PHE A 208 13.17 -4.51 4.87
C PHE A 208 12.64 -3.61 3.75
N ILE A 209 13.09 -2.35 3.78
CA ILE A 209 12.81 -1.36 2.75
C ILE A 209 14.16 -0.90 2.19
N HIS A 210 14.36 -1.08 0.89
CA HIS A 210 15.54 -0.54 0.22
C HIS A 210 15.45 1.00 0.18
N GLU A 211 16.55 1.70 0.42
CA GLU A 211 16.65 3.17 0.39
C GLU A 211 16.17 3.84 -0.93
N LYS A 212 16.04 3.09 -2.04
CA LYS A 212 15.48 3.60 -3.30
C LYS A 212 13.95 3.70 -3.25
N LEU A 213 13.31 3.03 -2.29
CA LEU A 213 11.87 3.08 -2.04
C LEU A 213 11.51 4.09 -0.94
N LEU A 214 12.40 5.07 -0.69
CA LEU A 214 12.17 6.11 0.31
C LEU A 214 10.82 6.81 0.10
N PHE A 215 10.46 7.11 -1.14
CA PHE A 215 9.24 7.85 -1.47
C PHE A 215 7.99 6.98 -1.72
N SER A 216 7.99 5.70 -1.34
CA SER A 216 6.78 4.87 -1.38
C SER A 216 5.58 5.51 -0.66
N PRO A 217 5.73 6.17 0.51
CA PRO A 217 4.64 6.89 1.17
C PRO A 217 4.07 8.05 0.33
N VAL A 218 4.91 8.74 -0.44
CA VAL A 218 4.46 9.82 -1.34
C VAL A 218 3.63 9.22 -2.48
N ILE A 219 4.10 8.13 -3.09
CA ILE A 219 3.39 7.42 -4.15
C ILE A 219 2.05 6.87 -3.64
N LEU A 220 2.00 6.37 -2.40
CA LEU A 220 0.75 5.91 -1.76
C LEU A 220 -0.29 7.03 -1.69
N MET A 221 0.11 8.23 -1.27
CA MET A 221 -0.80 9.38 -1.23
C MET A 221 -1.30 9.75 -2.63
N ARG A 222 -0.46 9.64 -3.66
CA ARG A 222 -0.89 9.83 -5.06
C ARG A 222 -1.89 8.77 -5.52
N PHE A 223 -1.80 7.53 -5.03
CA PHE A 223 -2.80 6.50 -5.33
C PHE A 223 -4.14 6.85 -4.69
N PHE A 224 -4.14 7.31 -3.44
CA PHE A 224 -5.36 7.78 -2.77
C PHE A 224 -5.95 9.02 -3.44
N GLU A 225 -5.12 9.93 -3.95
CA GLU A 225 -5.58 11.06 -4.75
C GLU A 225 -6.31 10.63 -6.02
N ILE A 226 -5.73 9.71 -6.81
CA ILE A 226 -6.38 9.15 -8.01
C ILE A 226 -7.69 8.46 -7.65
N PHE A 227 -7.72 7.76 -6.52
CA PHE A 227 -8.95 7.15 -6.03
C PHE A 227 -10.04 8.19 -5.70
N GLU A 228 -9.69 9.28 -5.01
CA GLU A 228 -10.63 10.38 -4.73
C GLU A 228 -11.13 11.04 -6.02
N MET A 229 -10.24 11.31 -6.97
CA MET A 229 -10.56 11.84 -8.30
C MET A 229 -11.54 10.95 -9.06
N TYR A 230 -11.25 9.64 -9.10
CA TYR A 230 -12.09 8.65 -9.75
C TYR A 230 -13.48 8.60 -9.10
N ARG A 231 -13.55 8.61 -7.77
CA ARG A 231 -14.84 8.63 -7.05
C ARG A 231 -15.64 9.89 -7.30
N PHE A 232 -14.97 11.04 -7.39
CA PHE A 232 -15.61 12.31 -7.69
C PHE A 232 -16.24 12.28 -9.09
N LYS A 233 -15.47 11.84 -10.10
CA LYS A 233 -15.96 11.69 -11.48
C LYS A 233 -17.15 10.75 -11.59
N GLU A 234 -17.14 9.63 -10.87
CA GLU A 234 -18.19 8.61 -10.95
C GLU A 234 -19.48 8.92 -10.17
N ASN A 235 -19.41 9.76 -9.12
CA ASN A 235 -20.55 9.97 -8.22
C ASN A 235 -21.00 11.43 -8.08
N ASP A 236 -20.30 12.37 -8.74
CA ASP A 236 -20.60 13.81 -8.76
C ASP A 236 -20.74 14.44 -7.35
N LYS A 237 -20.05 13.87 -6.36
CA LYS A 237 -20.05 14.31 -4.97
C LYS A 237 -18.62 14.49 -4.49
N MET A 238 -18.27 15.74 -4.16
CA MET A 238 -16.98 16.04 -3.54
C MET A 238 -16.87 15.29 -2.20
N PRO A 239 -15.69 14.73 -1.87
CA PRO A 239 -15.43 14.25 -0.53
C PRO A 239 -15.61 15.41 0.47
N LEU A 240 -16.21 15.11 1.62
CA LEU A 240 -16.32 16.07 2.72
C LEU A 240 -14.93 16.29 3.33
N ARG A 241 -14.17 17.25 2.79
CA ARG A 241 -12.79 17.62 3.21
C ARG A 241 -12.71 18.40 4.53
N ILE A 242 -13.73 18.28 5.39
CA ILE A 242 -13.88 19.15 6.56
C ILE A 242 -12.99 18.69 7.72
N THR A 243 -12.75 17.38 7.86
CA THR A 243 -12.05 16.81 9.04
C THR A 243 -10.73 16.09 8.75
N HIS A 244 -10.42 15.76 7.50
CA HIS A 244 -9.16 15.11 7.10
C HIS A 244 -8.45 15.90 5.98
N PRO A 245 -7.10 15.95 5.97
CA PRO A 245 -6.37 16.60 4.90
C PRO A 245 -6.45 15.75 3.63
N SER A 246 -6.41 16.41 2.49
CA SER A 246 -6.42 15.70 1.20
C SER A 246 -5.15 14.85 1.04
N PRO A 247 -5.21 13.75 0.28
CA PRO A 247 -4.01 12.98 -0.05
C PRO A 247 -2.93 13.83 -0.73
N GLY A 248 -3.30 14.83 -1.54
CA GLY A 248 -2.37 15.78 -2.14
C GLY A 248 -1.60 16.61 -1.10
N GLU A 249 -2.30 17.16 -0.10
CA GLU A 249 -1.66 17.91 1.00
C GLU A 249 -0.72 17.00 1.82
N ARG A 250 -1.16 15.80 2.17
CA ARG A 250 -0.34 14.79 2.88
C ARG A 250 0.89 14.39 2.06
N SER A 251 0.72 14.16 0.76
CA SER A 251 1.81 13.83 -0.16
C SER A 251 2.92 14.88 -0.14
N GLN A 252 2.56 16.16 -0.15
CA GLN A 252 3.54 17.26 -0.12
C GLN A 252 4.23 17.37 1.24
N ALA A 253 3.49 17.19 2.34
CA ALA A 253 4.05 17.21 3.68
C ALA A 253 5.04 16.06 3.91
N ILE A 254 4.64 14.83 3.56
CA ILE A 254 5.46 13.62 3.64
C ILE A 254 6.72 13.77 2.80
N ARG A 255 6.61 14.27 1.56
CA ARG A 255 7.78 14.49 0.69
C ARG A 255 8.84 15.36 1.37
N LYS A 256 8.44 16.51 1.93
CA LYS A 256 9.35 17.43 2.64
C LYS A 256 10.06 16.77 3.83
N LEU A 257 9.36 15.90 4.55
CA LEU A 257 9.92 15.16 5.69
C LEU A 257 11.00 14.15 5.27
N LEU A 258 10.85 13.56 4.07
CA LEU A 258 11.74 12.51 3.57
C LEU A 258 12.88 13.06 2.69
N GLU A 259 12.74 14.24 2.10
CA GLU A 259 13.71 14.86 1.18
C GLU A 259 15.14 14.93 1.76
N GLY A 260 15.29 15.17 3.06
CA GLY A 260 16.60 15.22 3.73
C GLY A 260 17.37 13.89 3.73
N SER A 261 16.68 12.77 3.49
CA SER A 261 17.27 11.42 3.41
C SER A 261 17.30 10.86 1.99
N SER A 262 16.95 11.67 0.99
CA SER A 262 16.83 11.24 -0.41
C SER A 262 18.17 10.88 -1.04
N ASN A 263 18.11 9.96 -2.00
CA ASN A 263 19.21 9.63 -2.90
C ASN A 263 18.71 9.64 -4.34
N THR A 264 19.64 9.70 -5.29
CA THR A 264 19.34 9.75 -6.72
C THR A 264 18.44 8.60 -7.20
N GLY A 265 18.61 7.40 -6.64
CA GLY A 265 17.77 6.25 -7.00
C GLY A 265 16.32 6.42 -6.55
N ALA A 266 16.09 6.96 -5.35
CA ALA A 266 14.76 7.25 -4.84
C ALA A 266 14.05 8.32 -5.68
N GLU A 267 14.75 9.40 -6.06
CA GLU A 267 14.21 10.44 -6.95
C GLU A 267 13.84 9.89 -8.32
N TYR A 268 14.66 9.01 -8.90
CA TYR A 268 14.34 8.39 -10.19
C TYR A 268 13.10 7.51 -10.14
N ILE A 269 12.94 6.71 -9.08
CA ILE A 269 11.74 5.88 -8.89
C ILE A 269 10.52 6.77 -8.71
N LEU A 270 10.59 7.78 -7.83
CA LEU A 270 9.48 8.72 -7.63
C LEU A 270 9.07 9.37 -8.96
N LYS A 271 10.02 9.91 -9.71
CA LYS A 271 9.74 10.56 -11.00
C LYS A 271 9.10 9.62 -12.02
N GLY A 272 9.58 8.38 -12.13
CA GLY A 272 8.99 7.38 -13.04
C GLY A 272 7.53 7.09 -12.70
N PHE A 273 7.22 6.92 -11.41
CA PHE A 273 5.84 6.74 -10.95
C PHE A 273 4.99 7.99 -11.12
N GLU A 274 5.51 9.20 -10.86
CA GLU A 274 4.78 10.46 -11.08
C GLU A 274 4.36 10.62 -12.56
N VAL A 275 5.22 10.25 -13.51
CA VAL A 275 4.89 10.25 -14.94
C VAL A 275 3.77 9.26 -15.23
N ALA A 276 3.91 7.99 -14.81
CA ALA A 276 2.89 6.96 -15.04
C ALA A 276 1.52 7.36 -14.45
N LEU A 277 1.51 7.92 -13.24
CA LEU A 277 0.29 8.40 -12.58
C LEU A 277 -0.34 9.59 -13.30
N THR A 278 0.48 10.50 -13.83
CA THR A 278 0.02 11.62 -14.65
C THR A 278 -0.63 11.11 -15.94
N ASP A 279 -0.07 10.10 -16.57
CA ASP A 279 -0.62 9.52 -17.80
C ASP A 279 -1.95 8.81 -17.54
N ILE A 280 -2.09 8.11 -16.40
CA ILE A 280 -3.36 7.54 -15.94
C ILE A 280 -4.43 8.63 -15.76
N ILE A 281 -4.10 9.72 -15.06
CA ILE A 281 -5.00 10.85 -14.80
C ILE A 281 -5.48 11.46 -16.12
N LYS A 282 -4.56 11.72 -17.06
CA LYS A 282 -4.87 12.30 -18.37
C LYS A 282 -5.75 11.38 -19.20
N PHE A 283 -5.38 10.09 -19.30
CA PHE A 283 -6.11 9.12 -20.11
C PHE A 283 -7.55 8.95 -19.62
N LYS A 284 -7.76 8.94 -18.30
CA LYS A 284 -9.10 8.87 -17.71
C LYS A 284 -9.79 10.21 -17.58
N GLU A 285 -9.18 11.30 -18.04
CA GLU A 285 -9.69 12.67 -17.89
C GLU A 285 -10.20 12.89 -16.45
N LEU A 286 -9.38 12.50 -15.48
CA LEU A 286 -9.70 12.65 -14.07
C LEU A 286 -9.56 14.14 -13.70
N PRO A 287 -10.56 14.73 -13.02
CA PRO A 287 -10.50 16.13 -12.65
C PRO A 287 -9.42 16.37 -11.59
N GLU A 288 -8.66 17.45 -11.71
CA GLU A 288 -7.76 17.88 -10.64
C GLU A 288 -8.59 18.23 -9.39
N VAL A 289 -8.28 17.62 -8.24
CA VAL A 289 -9.01 17.90 -7.00
C VAL A 289 -8.20 18.93 -6.20
N ASN A 290 -8.45 20.22 -6.49
CA ASN A 290 -7.93 21.36 -5.72
C ASN A 290 -8.26 21.22 -4.24
#